data_AF-L1ME62-F1
#
_entry.id   AF-L1ME62-F1
#
_cell.length_a   1.000
_cell.length_b   1.000
_cell.length_c   1.000
_cell.angle_alpha   90.00
_cell.angle_beta   90.00
_cell.angle_gamma   90.00
#
_symmetry.space_group_name_H-M   'P 1'
#
loop_
_entity.id
_entity.type
_entity.pdbx_description
1 polymer ?
#
loop_
_entity_poly.entity_id
_entity_poly.type
_entity_poly.pdbx_seq_one_letter_code
_entity_poly.pdbx_strand_id
1 'polypeptide(L)'
;MQPVWLCGAVLMIVPLGLEGHSASGGDHDYGTNSYLWHAVFMVLWVGGLMALIAHGRRRGPGMVVAVRRYSALALASALVMTLSGLINAAIRIHWSDWFTTSYGTLILTKTVGVVVLIMMGWLHRQATIPKLEKQPRLFQRVAIVEVLVMAAITGVAVSLGRTPPPPPREPDLNTMDIQLGYKLFVEPTIWNVWTMWRFDIIFGTLAIVLAIAYMWGVRRLRQRGEPWPWYRTAWFMSGCVMLLVTMCSGIGMNMPATFSMHMVGHMILSMGVPVFWVLGGPFTLWLAAINPGQPGQPGPREWLEVAINNPVVRFLTHPAVNTIQFLVVFYILYLTPLYDVAVSEHAGHLTMNIMFLWSGFMYYWEVIGVDPVPVERNPMGKGAWLFGSLPFHMWFGVALMQMQVILAYDFYSTLGLPWHVDLLRDQNVGGGIAWAAGQFPLMIVVGAVVLAWYRDDHRQMRTYDKRADETDDEDMAAYNAMLAQINAGENLFEEYYAQDMRGRNDSAT
;
A
#
# COMPACT_ATOMS: atom_id res chain seq x y z
N MET A 1 8.03 16.62 12.81
CA MET A 1 7.86 15.66 13.92
C MET A 1 6.40 15.25 14.18
N GLN A 2 5.41 16.15 14.16
CA GLN A 2 4.01 15.80 14.48
C GLN A 2 3.42 14.60 13.71
N PRO A 3 3.63 14.44 12.39
CA PRO A 3 3.14 13.26 11.66
C PRO A 3 3.79 11.94 12.12
N VAL A 4 5.09 11.99 12.47
CA VAL A 4 5.82 10.81 12.98
C VAL A 4 5.25 10.35 14.32
N TRP A 5 4.95 11.29 15.22
CA TRP A 5 4.31 10.97 16.50
C TRP A 5 2.91 10.40 16.34
N LEU A 6 2.13 10.91 15.37
CA LEU A 6 0.82 10.35 15.06
C LEU A 6 0.94 8.91 14.53
N CYS A 7 1.84 8.66 13.57
CA CYS A 7 2.10 7.32 13.06
C CYS A 7 2.56 6.38 14.18
N GLY A 8 3.50 6.81 15.03
CA GLY A 8 3.96 6.05 16.18
C GLY A 8 2.83 5.71 17.16
N ALA A 9 1.96 6.68 17.45
CA ALA A 9 0.81 6.46 18.34
C ALA A 9 -0.20 5.45 17.76
N VAL A 10 -0.45 5.47 16.45
CA VAL A 10 -1.30 4.48 15.79
C VAL A 10 -0.65 3.09 15.81
N LEU A 11 0.65 3.01 15.53
CA LEU A 11 1.40 1.74 15.55
C LEU A 11 1.41 1.08 16.93
N MET A 12 1.40 1.86 18.02
CA MET A 12 1.32 1.32 19.39
C MET A 12 0.00 0.58 19.68
N ILE A 13 -1.05 0.78 18.88
CA ILE A 13 -2.34 0.10 19.03
C ILE A 13 -2.31 -1.30 18.38
N VAL A 14 -1.44 -1.50 17.40
CA VAL A 14 -1.43 -2.74 16.59
C VAL A 14 -1.17 -3.98 17.45
N PRO A 15 -0.16 -4.02 18.34
CA PRO A 15 0.06 -5.18 19.22
C PRO A 15 -1.16 -5.51 20.11
N LEU A 16 -1.81 -4.48 20.67
CA LEU A 16 -3.03 -4.64 21.48
C LEU A 16 -4.19 -5.25 20.68
N GLY A 17 -4.22 -5.01 19.36
CA GLY A 17 -5.20 -5.58 18.45
C GLY A 17 -4.95 -7.06 18.15
N LEU A 18 -3.68 -7.46 18.11
CA LEU A 18 -3.22 -8.78 17.69
C LEU A 18 -3.20 -9.81 18.83
N GLU A 19 -3.07 -9.38 20.09
CA GLU A 19 -3.00 -10.27 21.26
C GLU A 19 -4.36 -10.45 21.99
N GLY A 20 -5.44 -9.85 21.49
CA GLY A 20 -6.75 -9.88 22.16
C GLY A 20 -7.51 -11.20 22.02
N HIS A 21 -8.60 -11.38 22.78
CA HIS A 21 -9.57 -12.50 22.62
C HIS A 21 -10.17 -12.65 21.21
N SER A 22 -9.87 -11.71 20.32
CA SER A 22 -10.22 -11.76 18.91
C SER A 22 -9.30 -12.62 18.07
N ALA A 23 -8.11 -12.94 18.59
CA ALA A 23 -7.06 -13.72 17.94
C ALA A 23 -7.15 -15.22 18.21
N SER A 24 -8.20 -15.69 18.91
CA SER A 24 -8.41 -17.12 19.17
C SER A 24 -9.78 -17.60 18.71
N GLY A 25 -9.83 -18.85 18.21
CA GLY A 25 -11.03 -19.51 17.72
C GLY A 25 -11.17 -19.49 16.19
N GLY A 26 -12.27 -20.08 15.69
CA GLY A 26 -12.64 -19.98 14.27
C GLY A 26 -12.98 -18.53 13.87
N ASP A 27 -12.71 -18.17 12.61
CA ASP A 27 -12.81 -16.82 12.04
C ASP A 27 -11.98 -15.74 12.78
N HIS A 28 -10.88 -16.14 13.44
CA HIS A 28 -10.01 -15.17 14.15
C HIS A 28 -9.37 -14.15 13.22
N ASP A 29 -9.18 -14.48 11.93
CA ASP A 29 -8.76 -13.55 10.89
C ASP A 29 -9.76 -12.39 10.77
N TYR A 30 -11.06 -12.68 10.69
CA TYR A 30 -12.12 -11.68 10.64
C TYR A 30 -12.26 -10.93 11.96
N GLY A 31 -12.19 -11.64 13.08
CA GLY A 31 -12.28 -11.05 14.42
C GLY A 31 -11.17 -10.05 14.69
N THR A 32 -9.92 -10.46 14.46
CA THR A 32 -8.72 -9.63 14.69
C THR A 32 -8.66 -8.47 13.71
N ASN A 33 -8.85 -8.72 12.41
CA ASN A 33 -8.75 -7.69 11.39
C ASN A 33 -9.81 -6.60 11.56
N SER A 34 -11.07 -6.98 11.84
CA SER A 34 -12.11 -5.99 12.10
C SER A 34 -11.87 -5.26 13.43
N TYR A 35 -11.31 -5.92 14.45
CA TYR A 35 -10.96 -5.27 15.72
C TYR A 35 -9.84 -4.23 15.55
N LEU A 36 -8.82 -4.50 14.72
CA LEU A 36 -7.77 -3.53 14.39
C LEU A 36 -8.36 -2.25 13.78
N TRP A 37 -9.27 -2.38 12.81
CA TRP A 37 -10.01 -1.24 12.26
C TRP A 37 -10.82 -0.51 13.34
N HIS A 38 -11.48 -1.26 14.22
CA HIS A 38 -12.27 -0.69 15.32
C HIS A 38 -11.39 0.15 16.26
N ALA A 39 -10.27 -0.39 16.71
CA ALA A 39 -9.37 0.22 17.70
C ALA A 39 -8.68 1.48 17.15
N VAL A 40 -8.17 1.43 15.92
CA VAL A 40 -7.52 2.59 15.28
C VAL A 40 -8.50 3.74 15.15
N PHE A 41 -9.71 3.50 14.63
CA PHE A 41 -10.67 4.58 14.41
C PHE A 41 -11.31 5.07 15.72
N MET A 42 -11.37 4.22 16.75
CA MET A 42 -11.73 4.62 18.11
C MET A 42 -10.75 5.64 18.68
N VAL A 43 -9.45 5.37 18.60
CA VAL A 43 -8.44 6.30 19.13
C VAL A 43 -8.40 7.59 18.31
N LEU A 44 -8.60 7.52 16.99
CA LEU A 44 -8.74 8.73 16.15
C LEU A 44 -9.98 9.55 16.54
N TRP A 45 -11.11 8.91 16.84
CA TRP A 45 -12.35 9.59 17.21
C TRP A 45 -12.23 10.24 18.58
N VAL A 46 -11.95 9.44 19.61
CA VAL A 46 -11.89 9.88 21.01
C VAL A 46 -10.69 10.80 21.22
N GLY A 47 -9.50 10.38 20.78
CA GLY A 47 -8.26 11.16 20.93
C GLY A 47 -8.30 12.48 20.15
N GLY A 48 -8.89 12.49 18.96
CA GLY A 48 -9.09 13.72 18.19
C GLY A 48 -10.03 14.71 18.89
N LEU A 49 -11.12 14.23 19.52
CA LEU A 49 -12.03 15.10 20.29
C LEU A 49 -11.32 15.68 21.51
N MET A 50 -10.58 14.84 22.24
CA MET A 50 -9.79 15.25 23.40
C MET A 50 -8.73 16.29 23.02
N ALA A 51 -8.04 16.10 21.90
CA ALA A 51 -7.08 17.07 21.37
C ALA A 51 -7.76 18.40 21.01
N LEU A 52 -8.96 18.36 20.43
CA LEU A 52 -9.74 19.55 20.07
C LEU A 52 -10.24 20.31 21.31
N ILE A 53 -10.66 19.60 22.35
CA ILE A 53 -11.01 20.19 23.65
C ILE A 53 -9.77 20.86 24.27
N ALA A 54 -8.62 20.19 24.27
CA ALA A 54 -7.37 20.73 24.80
C ALA A 54 -6.92 21.99 24.03
N HIS A 55 -6.99 21.96 22.69
CA HIS A 55 -6.71 23.11 21.83
C HIS A 55 -7.65 24.29 22.13
N GLY A 56 -8.95 24.01 22.27
CA GLY A 56 -9.95 25.00 22.63
C GLY A 56 -9.74 25.62 24.01
N ARG A 57 -9.37 24.83 25.01
CA ARG A 57 -9.06 25.32 26.37
C ARG A 57 -7.85 26.24 26.39
N ARG A 58 -6.85 25.96 25.55
CA ARG A 58 -5.65 26.81 25.39
C ARG A 58 -5.88 28.05 24.53
N ARG A 59 -7.11 28.27 24.03
CA ARG A 59 -7.45 29.33 23.06
C ARG A 59 -6.54 29.32 21.83
N GLY A 60 -6.20 28.12 21.35
CA GLY A 60 -5.36 27.99 20.16
C GLY A 60 -6.02 28.62 18.92
N PRO A 61 -5.22 29.20 18.01
CA PRO A 61 -5.75 29.81 16.78
C PRO A 61 -6.39 28.77 15.86
N GLY A 62 -7.22 29.21 14.91
CA GLY A 62 -7.76 28.35 13.85
C GLY A 62 -8.77 27.29 14.29
N MET A 63 -9.47 27.49 15.42
CA MET A 63 -10.42 26.51 15.98
C MET A 63 -11.49 26.06 14.98
N VAL A 64 -12.04 26.96 14.16
CA VAL A 64 -13.04 26.63 13.14
C VAL A 64 -12.52 25.61 12.13
N VAL A 65 -11.27 25.79 11.69
CA VAL A 65 -10.62 24.90 10.72
C VAL A 65 -10.33 23.54 11.35
N ALA A 66 -9.84 23.53 12.59
CA ALA A 66 -9.60 22.31 13.36
C ALA A 66 -10.89 21.50 13.54
N VAL A 67 -11.99 22.15 13.97
CA VAL A 67 -13.30 21.54 14.13
C VAL A 67 -13.83 20.98 12.81
N ARG A 68 -13.70 21.72 11.70
CA ARG A 68 -14.16 21.28 10.37
C ARG A 68 -13.40 20.05 9.89
N ARG A 69 -12.06 20.04 10.04
CA ARG A 69 -11.21 18.90 9.65
C ARG A 69 -11.50 17.68 10.52
N TYR A 70 -11.59 17.88 11.83
CA TYR A 70 -11.92 16.82 12.78
C TYR A 70 -13.33 16.26 12.55
N SER A 71 -14.32 17.07 12.21
CA SER A 71 -15.69 16.58 11.97
C SER A 71 -15.77 15.57 10.83
N ALA A 72 -14.97 15.71 9.77
CA ALA A 72 -14.87 14.72 8.70
C ALA A 72 -14.22 13.42 9.19
N LEU A 73 -13.15 13.52 9.99
CA LEU A 73 -12.49 12.38 10.61
C LEU A 73 -13.42 11.63 11.58
N ALA A 74 -14.15 12.36 12.43
CA ALA A 74 -15.10 11.81 13.38
C ALA A 74 -16.23 11.03 12.68
N LEU A 75 -16.75 11.55 11.56
CA LEU A 75 -17.75 10.85 10.76
C LEU A 75 -17.19 9.56 10.16
N ALA A 76 -15.98 9.60 9.58
CA ALA A 76 -15.32 8.41 9.05
C ALA A 76 -15.07 7.37 10.15
N SER A 77 -14.60 7.80 11.33
CA SER A 77 -14.43 6.93 12.49
C SER A 77 -15.72 6.30 12.97
N ALA A 78 -16.80 7.06 13.10
CA ALA A 78 -18.08 6.52 13.51
C ALA A 78 -18.56 5.43 12.53
N LEU A 79 -18.42 5.65 11.22
CA LEU A 79 -18.80 4.67 10.19
C LEU A 79 -17.94 3.39 10.27
N VAL A 80 -16.61 3.53 10.27
CA VAL A 80 -15.70 2.37 10.30
C VAL A 80 -15.83 1.59 11.61
N MET A 81 -15.94 2.27 12.75
CA MET A 81 -16.17 1.61 14.04
C MET A 81 -17.50 0.87 14.11
N THR A 82 -18.56 1.45 13.55
CA THR A 82 -19.87 0.80 13.51
C THR A 82 -19.81 -0.46 12.66
N LEU A 83 -19.25 -0.37 11.44
CA LEU A 83 -19.15 -1.52 10.54
C LEU A 83 -18.26 -2.63 11.12
N SER A 84 -17.07 -2.28 11.62
CA SER A 84 -16.17 -3.25 12.27
C SER A 84 -16.78 -3.88 13.52
N GLY A 85 -17.52 -3.11 14.32
CA GLY A 85 -18.23 -3.60 15.49
C GLY A 85 -19.36 -4.58 15.12
N LEU A 86 -20.09 -4.30 14.03
CA LEU A 86 -21.12 -5.21 13.51
C LEU A 86 -20.52 -6.52 13.01
N ILE A 87 -19.39 -6.48 12.29
CA ILE A 87 -18.67 -7.70 11.87
C ILE A 87 -18.27 -8.53 13.09
N ASN A 88 -17.64 -7.90 14.09
CA ASN A 88 -17.22 -8.60 15.31
C ASN A 88 -18.40 -9.18 16.11
N ALA A 89 -19.54 -8.48 16.17
CA ALA A 89 -20.74 -9.00 16.81
C ALA A 89 -21.34 -10.17 16.01
N ALA A 90 -21.35 -10.06 14.67
CA ALA A 90 -21.91 -11.07 13.79
C ALA A 90 -21.16 -12.40 13.84
N ILE A 91 -19.85 -12.42 14.09
CA ILE A 91 -19.05 -13.65 14.22
C ILE A 91 -19.16 -14.28 15.63
N ARG A 92 -19.39 -13.49 16.68
CA ARG A 92 -19.32 -13.97 18.08
C ARG A 92 -20.63 -14.43 18.71
N ILE A 93 -21.78 -13.90 18.27
CA ILE A 93 -23.05 -14.12 18.96
C ILE A 93 -24.19 -14.44 18.00
N HIS A 94 -25.04 -15.43 18.31
CA HIS A 94 -26.26 -15.69 17.56
C HIS A 94 -27.33 -14.66 17.89
N TRP A 95 -28.23 -14.36 16.95
CA TRP A 95 -29.30 -13.38 17.13
C TRP A 95 -30.15 -13.62 18.40
N SER A 96 -30.41 -14.87 18.75
CA SER A 96 -31.15 -15.28 19.96
C SER A 96 -30.50 -14.80 21.25
N ASP A 97 -29.16 -14.73 21.27
CA ASP A 97 -28.38 -14.57 22.49
C ASP A 97 -28.21 -13.10 22.87
N TRP A 98 -28.52 -12.18 21.94
CA TRP A 98 -28.43 -10.73 22.13
C TRP A 98 -29.29 -10.25 23.29
N PHE A 99 -30.43 -10.89 23.51
CA PHE A 99 -31.42 -10.47 24.52
C PHE A 99 -31.48 -11.39 25.73
N THR A 100 -30.86 -12.57 25.67
CA THR A 100 -30.95 -13.61 26.71
C THR A 100 -29.69 -13.73 27.54
N THR A 101 -28.52 -13.35 27.02
CA THR A 101 -27.23 -13.52 27.69
C THR A 101 -26.68 -12.21 28.24
N SER A 102 -25.88 -12.27 29.32
CA SER A 102 -25.16 -11.10 29.85
C SER A 102 -24.20 -10.49 28.82
N TYR A 103 -23.60 -11.33 27.98
CA TYR A 103 -22.74 -10.88 26.89
C TYR A 103 -23.54 -10.12 25.82
N GLY A 104 -24.70 -10.64 25.44
CA GLY A 104 -25.63 -10.00 24.50
C GLY A 104 -26.15 -8.65 24.99
N THR A 105 -26.54 -8.55 26.26
CA THR A 105 -27.03 -7.29 26.84
C THR A 105 -25.95 -6.21 26.89
N LEU A 106 -24.67 -6.58 27.13
CA LEU A 106 -23.53 -5.66 27.03
C LEU A 106 -23.29 -5.18 25.59
N ILE A 107 -23.38 -6.07 24.60
CA ILE A 107 -23.32 -5.68 23.18
C ILE A 107 -24.46 -4.73 22.83
N LEU A 108 -25.70 -5.04 23.24
CA LEU A 108 -26.86 -4.18 23.00
C LEU A 108 -26.66 -2.79 23.63
N THR A 109 -26.18 -2.75 24.88
CA THR A 109 -25.85 -1.50 25.58
C THR A 109 -24.81 -0.69 24.82
N LYS A 110 -23.74 -1.34 24.33
CA LYS A 110 -22.72 -0.70 23.49
C LYS A 110 -23.32 -0.15 22.21
N THR A 111 -24.16 -0.92 21.51
CA THR A 111 -24.83 -0.52 20.26
C THR A 111 -25.71 0.71 20.48
N VAL A 112 -26.55 0.71 21.52
CA VAL A 112 -27.37 1.88 21.89
C VAL A 112 -26.49 3.09 22.19
N GLY A 113 -25.42 2.90 22.96
CA GLY A 113 -24.45 3.96 23.26
C GLY A 113 -23.81 4.57 22.01
N VAL A 114 -23.42 3.75 21.03
CA VAL A 114 -22.86 4.21 19.75
C VAL A 114 -23.90 5.01 18.96
N VAL A 115 -25.17 4.56 18.91
CA VAL A 115 -26.26 5.31 18.25
C VAL A 115 -26.44 6.67 18.91
N VAL A 116 -26.44 6.73 20.25
CA VAL A 116 -26.52 7.99 21.00
C VAL A 116 -25.34 8.91 20.66
N LEU A 117 -24.11 8.40 20.60
CA LEU A 117 -22.94 9.20 20.21
C LEU A 117 -23.05 9.74 18.77
N ILE A 118 -23.53 8.93 17.82
CA ILE A 118 -23.73 9.38 16.44
C ILE A 118 -24.77 10.49 16.38
N MET A 119 -25.88 10.34 17.11
CA MET A 119 -26.91 11.38 17.23
C MET A 119 -26.36 12.66 17.89
N MET A 120 -25.57 12.53 18.95
CA MET A 120 -24.89 13.65 19.59
C MET A 120 -23.96 14.37 18.61
N GLY A 121 -23.13 13.64 17.86
CA GLY A 121 -22.25 14.22 16.84
C GLY A 121 -23.01 14.93 15.72
N TRP A 122 -24.15 14.38 15.30
CA TRP A 122 -25.04 15.02 14.32
C TRP A 122 -25.65 16.32 14.85
N LEU A 123 -26.18 16.31 16.09
CA LEU A 123 -26.68 17.50 16.76
C LEU A 123 -25.57 18.53 16.97
N HIS A 124 -24.37 18.07 17.33
CA HIS A 124 -23.20 18.91 17.53
C HIS A 124 -22.85 19.65 16.23
N ARG A 125 -22.89 18.93 15.09
CA ARG A 125 -22.65 19.50 13.76
C ARG A 125 -23.69 20.53 13.33
N GLN A 126 -24.96 20.34 13.67
CA GLN A 126 -26.03 21.26 13.28
C GLN A 126 -26.17 22.47 14.20
N ALA A 127 -26.01 22.29 15.51
CA ALA A 127 -26.41 23.29 16.50
C ALA A 127 -25.23 24.12 17.04
N THR A 128 -24.08 23.51 17.32
CA THR A 128 -22.98 24.20 18.02
C THR A 128 -21.86 24.64 17.09
N ILE A 129 -21.49 23.83 16.08
CA ILE A 129 -20.41 24.18 15.13
C ILE A 129 -20.70 25.52 14.44
N PRO A 130 -21.93 25.82 13.96
CA PRO A 130 -22.22 27.14 13.37
C PRO A 130 -22.11 28.31 14.36
N LYS A 131 -22.24 28.04 15.67
CA LYS A 131 -22.16 29.04 16.73
C LYS A 131 -20.77 29.14 17.36
N LEU A 132 -19.79 28.38 16.87
CA LEU A 132 -18.48 28.22 17.49
C LEU A 132 -17.74 29.55 17.72
N GLU A 133 -17.78 30.46 16.75
CA GLU A 133 -17.12 31.77 16.85
C GLU A 133 -17.76 32.65 17.93
N LYS A 134 -19.09 32.58 18.07
CA LYS A 134 -19.86 33.40 19.01
C LYS A 134 -19.92 32.79 20.42
N GLN A 135 -19.95 31.46 20.51
CA GLN A 135 -20.19 30.72 21.76
C GLN A 135 -19.26 29.50 21.89
N PRO A 136 -17.92 29.70 22.02
CA PRO A 136 -16.96 28.60 22.08
C PRO A 136 -17.15 27.71 23.33
N ARG A 137 -17.71 28.26 24.42
CA ARG A 137 -18.01 27.50 25.63
C ARG A 137 -19.11 26.45 25.43
N LEU A 138 -20.08 26.72 24.54
CA LEU A 138 -21.15 25.77 24.24
C LEU A 138 -20.58 24.51 23.57
N PHE A 139 -19.73 24.72 22.55
CA PHE A 139 -18.99 23.64 21.89
C PHE A 139 -18.18 22.82 22.89
N GLN A 140 -17.40 23.48 23.75
CA GLN A 140 -16.57 22.79 24.75
C GLN A 140 -17.40 21.94 25.72
N ARG A 141 -18.55 22.44 26.19
CA ARG A 141 -19.43 21.68 27.09
C ARG A 141 -19.98 20.43 26.44
N VAL A 142 -20.50 20.55 25.21
CA VAL A 142 -21.04 19.39 24.46
C VAL A 142 -19.93 18.39 24.16
N ALA A 143 -18.76 18.85 23.70
CA ALA A 143 -17.61 17.98 23.45
C ALA A 143 -17.13 17.24 24.71
N ILE A 144 -17.13 17.88 25.89
CA ILE A 144 -16.78 17.22 27.16
C ILE A 144 -17.82 16.14 27.51
N VAL A 145 -19.11 16.44 27.37
CA VAL A 145 -20.17 15.45 27.60
C VAL A 145 -20.03 14.27 26.64
N GLU A 146 -19.75 14.54 25.37
CA GLU A 146 -19.50 13.50 24.35
C GLU A 146 -18.31 12.60 24.73
N VAL A 147 -17.19 13.17 25.21
CA VAL A 147 -16.05 12.38 25.72
C VAL A 147 -16.43 11.56 26.95
N LEU A 148 -17.24 12.08 27.87
CA LEU A 148 -17.70 11.32 29.04
C LEU A 148 -18.58 10.14 28.64
N VAL A 149 -19.46 10.31 27.65
CA VAL A 149 -20.28 9.23 27.09
C VAL A 149 -19.40 8.19 26.38
N MET A 150 -18.42 8.63 25.59
CA MET A 150 -17.41 7.75 24.97
C MET A 150 -16.64 6.95 26.02
N ALA A 151 -16.24 7.59 27.13
CA ALA A 151 -15.55 6.92 28.24
C ALA A 151 -16.44 5.87 28.92
N ALA A 152 -17.72 6.17 29.14
CA ALA A 152 -18.68 5.21 29.69
C ALA A 152 -18.87 3.99 28.76
N ILE A 153 -19.05 4.21 27.46
CA ILE A 153 -19.18 3.14 26.46
C ILE A 153 -17.90 2.32 26.37
N THR A 154 -16.74 2.97 26.45
CA THR A 154 -15.44 2.29 26.53
C THR A 154 -15.36 1.42 27.78
N GLY A 155 -15.84 1.91 28.93
CA GLY A 155 -15.94 1.12 30.16
C GLY A 155 -16.78 -0.15 29.97
N VAL A 156 -17.95 -0.04 29.33
CA VAL A 156 -18.80 -1.20 28.97
C VAL A 156 -18.03 -2.17 28.05
N ALA A 157 -17.29 -1.65 27.06
CA ALA A 157 -16.49 -2.49 26.16
C ALA A 157 -15.35 -3.21 26.88
N VAL A 158 -14.69 -2.57 27.86
CA VAL A 158 -13.67 -3.21 28.70
C VAL A 158 -14.29 -4.31 29.58
N SER A 159 -15.49 -4.08 30.13
CA SER A 159 -16.23 -5.11 30.86
C SER A 159 -16.60 -6.31 29.97
N LEU A 160 -16.95 -6.07 28.70
CA LEU A 160 -17.22 -7.14 27.73
C LEU A 160 -15.99 -8.02 27.52
N GLY A 161 -14.79 -7.44 27.49
CA GLY A 161 -13.53 -8.19 27.38
C GLY A 161 -13.23 -9.11 28.57
N ARG A 162 -13.93 -8.96 29.70
CA ARG A 162 -13.83 -9.83 30.89
C ARG A 162 -15.06 -10.73 31.08
N THR A 163 -16.07 -10.59 30.23
CA THR A 163 -17.29 -11.38 30.29
C THR A 163 -17.12 -12.57 29.33
N PRO A 164 -17.23 -13.81 29.81
CA PRO A 164 -17.14 -14.98 28.93
C PRO A 164 -18.16 -14.86 27.79
N PRO A 165 -17.74 -15.03 26.52
CA PRO A 165 -18.68 -15.07 25.40
C PRO A 165 -19.58 -16.31 25.51
N PRO A 166 -20.75 -16.31 24.84
CA PRO A 166 -21.55 -17.52 24.68
C PRO A 166 -20.72 -18.63 24.00
N PRO A 167 -21.16 -19.90 24.09
CA PRO A 167 -20.45 -21.02 23.47
C PRO A 167 -20.12 -20.74 21.99
N PRO A 168 -18.96 -21.17 21.49
CA PRO A 168 -18.59 -21.03 20.09
C PRO A 168 -19.66 -21.64 19.17
N ARG A 169 -19.87 -21.04 18.00
CA ARG A 169 -20.83 -21.54 17.01
C ARG A 169 -20.47 -22.94 16.51
N GLU A 170 -19.19 -23.17 16.27
CA GLU A 170 -18.63 -24.47 15.96
C GLU A 170 -17.82 -24.94 17.17
N PRO A 171 -18.29 -25.96 17.90
CA PRO A 171 -17.58 -26.51 19.06
C PRO A 171 -16.29 -27.25 18.66
N ASP A 172 -16.29 -27.83 17.46
CA ASP A 172 -15.21 -28.69 16.95
C ASP A 172 -14.25 -27.89 16.07
N LEU A 173 -13.34 -27.16 16.72
CA LEU A 173 -12.23 -26.48 16.06
C LEU A 173 -11.08 -27.45 15.84
N ASN A 174 -10.52 -27.48 14.62
CA ASN A 174 -9.30 -28.21 14.31
C ASN A 174 -8.09 -27.27 14.22
N THR A 175 -6.91 -27.79 13.91
CA THR A 175 -5.68 -26.99 13.80
C THR A 175 -5.80 -25.89 12.75
N MET A 176 -6.47 -26.12 11.61
CA MET A 176 -6.67 -25.08 10.59
C MET A 176 -7.53 -23.93 11.11
N ASP A 177 -8.60 -24.20 11.87
CA ASP A 177 -9.41 -23.12 12.45
C ASP A 177 -8.60 -22.23 13.40
N ILE A 178 -7.73 -22.86 14.19
CA ILE A 178 -6.90 -22.17 15.18
C ILE A 178 -5.79 -21.38 14.49
N GLN A 179 -5.12 -21.97 13.50
CA GLN A 179 -3.94 -21.37 12.85
C GLN A 179 -4.29 -20.43 11.69
N LEU A 180 -5.29 -20.77 10.88
CA LEU A 180 -5.69 -20.02 9.67
C LEU A 180 -6.96 -19.19 9.86
N GLY A 181 -7.83 -19.61 10.78
CA GLY A 181 -9.13 -18.98 11.02
C GLY A 181 -10.26 -19.61 10.22
N TYR A 182 -9.95 -20.56 9.34
CA TYR A 182 -10.93 -21.26 8.51
C TYR A 182 -10.37 -22.60 8.01
N LYS A 183 -11.27 -23.49 7.61
CA LYS A 183 -10.92 -24.79 7.02
C LYS A 183 -10.72 -24.65 5.51
N LEU A 184 -9.72 -25.36 5.00
CA LEU A 184 -9.57 -25.60 3.57
C LEU A 184 -10.04 -27.02 3.23
N PHE A 185 -10.79 -27.15 2.14
CA PHE A 185 -11.40 -28.42 1.76
C PHE A 185 -10.89 -28.98 0.42
N VAL A 186 -10.30 -28.12 -0.42
CA VAL A 186 -9.91 -28.47 -1.78
C VAL A 186 -8.49 -27.96 -2.03
N GLU A 187 -7.66 -28.81 -2.63
CA GLU A 187 -6.30 -28.47 -3.04
C GLU A 187 -6.30 -27.32 -4.05
N PRO A 188 -5.42 -26.31 -3.90
CA PRO A 188 -5.34 -25.20 -4.85
C PRO A 188 -4.83 -25.68 -6.21
N THR A 189 -5.57 -25.33 -7.26
CA THR A 189 -5.20 -25.53 -8.67
C THR A 189 -5.22 -24.20 -9.39
N ILE A 190 -4.59 -24.11 -10.56
CA ILE A 190 -4.60 -22.88 -11.36
C ILE A 190 -6.01 -22.37 -11.72
N TRP A 191 -7.03 -23.23 -11.64
CA TRP A 191 -8.42 -22.90 -11.99
C TRP A 191 -9.27 -22.55 -10.77
N ASN A 192 -9.27 -23.40 -9.74
CA ASN A 192 -10.16 -23.21 -8.60
C ASN A 192 -9.75 -22.03 -7.70
N VAL A 193 -8.48 -21.61 -7.72
CA VAL A 193 -7.98 -20.48 -6.92
C VAL A 193 -8.70 -19.18 -7.23
N TRP A 194 -9.23 -19.02 -8.44
CA TRP A 194 -10.01 -17.84 -8.84
C TRP A 194 -11.50 -17.91 -8.44
N THR A 195 -11.95 -19.04 -7.91
CA THR A 195 -13.37 -19.28 -7.56
C THR A 195 -13.57 -19.48 -6.07
N MET A 196 -12.55 -19.98 -5.36
CA MET A 196 -12.49 -19.95 -3.91
C MET A 196 -12.44 -18.49 -3.45
N TRP A 197 -13.34 -18.08 -2.57
CA TRP A 197 -13.46 -16.68 -2.19
C TRP A 197 -13.74 -16.51 -0.71
N ARG A 198 -12.91 -15.70 -0.06
CA ARG A 198 -13.06 -15.23 1.31
C ARG A 198 -12.53 -13.81 1.36
N PHE A 199 -13.40 -12.84 1.64
CA PHE A 199 -13.02 -11.43 1.58
C PHE A 199 -12.00 -11.09 2.68
N ASP A 200 -10.81 -10.61 2.32
CA ASP A 200 -9.82 -10.12 3.28
C ASP A 200 -10.22 -8.71 3.77
N ILE A 201 -10.45 -8.59 5.08
CA ILE A 201 -10.94 -7.34 5.70
C ILE A 201 -9.93 -6.20 5.60
N ILE A 202 -8.62 -6.46 5.61
CA ILE A 202 -7.60 -5.40 5.62
C ILE A 202 -7.28 -4.99 4.19
N PHE A 203 -6.75 -5.90 3.40
CA PHE A 203 -6.24 -5.65 2.06
C PHE A 203 -7.35 -5.55 1.02
N GLY A 204 -8.44 -6.32 1.16
CA GLY A 204 -9.61 -6.19 0.31
C GLY A 204 -10.30 -4.83 0.48
N THR A 205 -10.48 -4.39 1.73
CA THR A 205 -11.00 -3.04 2.03
C THR A 205 -10.03 -1.96 1.55
N LEU A 206 -8.72 -2.12 1.77
CA LEU A 206 -7.71 -1.18 1.29
C LEU A 206 -7.78 -1.02 -0.24
N ALA A 207 -7.86 -2.12 -0.98
CA ALA A 207 -7.98 -2.11 -2.44
C ALA A 207 -9.21 -1.32 -2.90
N ILE A 208 -10.38 -1.56 -2.29
CA ILE A 208 -11.62 -0.87 -2.62
C ILE A 208 -11.53 0.62 -2.28
N VAL A 209 -11.03 0.96 -1.09
CA VAL A 209 -10.91 2.35 -0.64
C VAL A 209 -9.94 3.12 -1.55
N LEU A 210 -8.78 2.55 -1.87
CA LEU A 210 -7.81 3.17 -2.78
C LEU A 210 -8.39 3.37 -4.18
N ALA A 211 -9.10 2.36 -4.71
CA ALA A 211 -9.76 2.46 -6.01
C ALA A 211 -10.81 3.58 -6.05
N ILE A 212 -11.70 3.66 -5.04
CA ILE A 212 -12.72 4.72 -4.93
C ILE A 212 -12.04 6.08 -4.81
N ALA A 213 -11.01 6.20 -3.95
CA ALA A 213 -10.32 7.45 -3.70
C ALA A 213 -9.59 7.95 -4.96
N TYR A 214 -8.92 7.06 -5.69
CA TYR A 214 -8.26 7.39 -6.96
C TYR A 214 -9.28 7.82 -8.01
N MET A 215 -10.38 7.08 -8.19
CA MET A 215 -11.45 7.45 -9.12
C MET A 215 -12.12 8.78 -8.76
N TRP A 216 -12.24 9.08 -7.47
CA TRP A 216 -12.70 10.39 -7.01
C TRP A 216 -11.72 11.52 -7.38
N GLY A 217 -10.41 11.30 -7.24
CA GLY A 217 -9.38 12.20 -7.72
C GLY A 217 -9.46 12.46 -9.23
N VAL A 218 -9.60 11.40 -10.04
CA VAL A 218 -9.78 11.50 -11.50
C VAL A 218 -11.05 12.27 -11.85
N ARG A 219 -12.17 11.96 -11.18
CA ARG A 219 -13.44 12.67 -11.39
C ARG A 219 -13.30 14.16 -11.09
N ARG A 220 -12.59 14.52 -10.02
CA ARG A 220 -12.36 15.90 -9.62
C ARG A 220 -11.54 16.69 -10.65
N LEU A 221 -10.52 16.08 -11.25
CA LEU A 221 -9.75 16.68 -12.35
C LEU A 221 -10.63 16.85 -13.61
N ARG A 222 -11.38 15.82 -13.98
CA ARG A 222 -12.30 15.89 -15.13
C ARG A 222 -13.35 16.99 -14.98
N GLN A 223 -13.90 17.18 -13.78
CA GLN A 223 -14.86 18.25 -13.50
C GLN A 223 -14.25 19.66 -13.64
N ARG A 224 -12.93 19.79 -13.57
CA ARG A 224 -12.20 21.06 -13.78
C ARG A 224 -11.74 21.25 -15.22
N GLY A 225 -11.97 20.27 -16.10
CA GLY A 225 -11.44 20.29 -17.47
C GLY A 225 -9.94 19.99 -17.56
N GLU A 226 -9.32 19.51 -16.48
CA GLU A 226 -7.90 19.14 -16.49
C GLU A 226 -7.73 17.71 -17.05
N PRO A 227 -6.91 17.52 -18.11
CA PRO A 227 -6.73 16.20 -18.71
C PRO A 227 -5.96 15.26 -17.77
N TRP A 228 -6.48 14.04 -17.58
CA TRP A 228 -5.77 12.96 -16.89
C TRP A 228 -5.58 11.77 -17.83
N PRO A 229 -4.34 11.27 -18.02
CA PRO A 229 -4.10 10.15 -18.93
C PRO A 229 -4.80 8.87 -18.47
N TRP A 230 -5.61 8.27 -19.34
CA TRP A 230 -6.43 7.09 -18.99
C TRP A 230 -5.57 5.88 -18.59
N TYR A 231 -4.40 5.71 -19.20
CA TYR A 231 -3.50 4.59 -18.90
C TYR A 231 -3.01 4.61 -17.45
N ARG A 232 -2.84 5.79 -16.83
CA ARG A 232 -2.51 5.89 -15.40
C ARG A 232 -3.64 5.35 -14.52
N THR A 233 -4.88 5.63 -14.92
CA THR A 233 -6.05 5.07 -14.25
C THR A 233 -6.11 3.55 -14.43
N ALA A 234 -5.86 3.06 -15.64
CA ALA A 234 -5.82 1.61 -15.91
C ALA A 234 -4.76 0.90 -15.05
N TRP A 235 -3.52 1.41 -15.01
CA TRP A 235 -2.46 0.86 -14.16
C TRP A 235 -2.87 0.82 -12.68
N PHE A 236 -3.33 1.94 -12.12
CA PHE A 236 -3.69 2.00 -10.71
C PHE A 236 -4.86 1.06 -10.36
N MET A 237 -5.90 1.05 -11.19
CA MET A 237 -7.08 0.20 -10.98
C MET A 237 -6.73 -1.28 -11.11
N SER A 238 -5.89 -1.66 -12.06
CA SER A 238 -5.38 -3.02 -12.19
C SER A 238 -4.58 -3.44 -10.96
N GLY A 239 -3.77 -2.55 -10.37
CA GLY A 239 -3.10 -2.81 -9.09
C GLY A 239 -4.08 -3.04 -7.93
N CYS A 240 -5.16 -2.25 -7.86
CA CYS A 240 -6.22 -2.45 -6.85
C CYS A 240 -6.97 -3.77 -7.06
N VAL A 241 -7.35 -4.10 -8.30
CA VAL A 241 -7.99 -5.39 -8.63
C VAL A 241 -7.07 -6.55 -8.30
N MET A 242 -5.78 -6.45 -8.63
CA MET A 242 -4.81 -7.48 -8.33
C MET A 242 -4.64 -7.68 -6.81
N LEU A 243 -4.58 -6.60 -6.02
CA LEU A 243 -4.56 -6.72 -4.56
C LEU A 243 -5.82 -7.41 -4.03
N LEU A 244 -7.00 -6.97 -4.49
CA LEU A 244 -8.29 -7.52 -4.08
C LEU A 244 -8.38 -9.01 -4.40
N VAL A 245 -8.09 -9.40 -5.65
CA VAL A 245 -8.16 -10.79 -6.10
C VAL A 245 -7.12 -11.64 -5.38
N THR A 246 -5.88 -11.17 -5.24
CA THR A 246 -4.82 -11.93 -4.55
C THR A 246 -5.22 -12.23 -3.11
N MET A 247 -5.73 -11.24 -2.38
CA MET A 247 -6.01 -11.40 -0.95
C MET A 247 -7.38 -12.03 -0.66
N CYS A 248 -8.35 -11.90 -1.57
CA CYS A 248 -9.71 -12.39 -1.32
C CYS A 248 -10.03 -13.72 -2.02
N SER A 249 -9.19 -14.17 -2.95
CA SER A 249 -9.42 -15.42 -3.68
C SER A 249 -8.74 -16.61 -2.99
N GLY A 250 -8.79 -17.76 -3.63
CA GLY A 250 -8.05 -18.96 -3.26
C GLY A 250 -6.54 -18.75 -3.16
N ILE A 251 -5.99 -17.71 -3.79
CA ILE A 251 -4.59 -17.32 -3.58
C ILE A 251 -4.39 -16.95 -2.10
N GLY A 252 -5.11 -15.94 -1.61
CA GLY A 252 -5.02 -15.48 -0.22
C GLY A 252 -5.44 -16.54 0.79
N MET A 253 -6.43 -17.38 0.44
CA MET A 253 -6.86 -18.48 1.30
C MET A 253 -5.80 -19.58 1.48
N ASN A 254 -5.01 -19.86 0.44
CA ASN A 254 -3.97 -20.90 0.51
C ASN A 254 -2.58 -20.34 0.81
N MET A 255 -2.41 -19.01 0.76
CA MET A 255 -1.18 -18.31 1.07
C MET A 255 -0.60 -18.67 2.45
N PRO A 256 -1.38 -18.75 3.55
CA PRO A 256 -0.84 -19.21 4.84
C PRO A 256 -0.69 -20.73 4.93
N ALA A 257 -1.29 -21.52 4.04
CA ALA A 257 -1.41 -22.97 4.19
C ALA A 257 -0.34 -23.78 3.43
N THR A 258 0.26 -23.20 2.38
CA THR A 258 1.32 -23.83 1.57
C THR A 258 2.38 -22.81 1.21
N PHE A 259 3.65 -23.20 1.23
CA PHE A 259 4.78 -22.31 0.96
C PHE A 259 4.81 -21.83 -0.49
N SER A 260 4.38 -22.67 -1.45
CA SER A 260 4.29 -22.24 -2.86
C SER A 260 3.29 -21.09 -3.02
N MET A 261 2.09 -21.19 -2.44
CA MET A 261 1.08 -20.13 -2.49
C MET A 261 1.46 -18.92 -1.64
N HIS A 262 2.16 -19.13 -0.51
CA HIS A 262 2.82 -18.07 0.26
C HIS A 262 3.73 -17.23 -0.64
N MET A 263 4.56 -17.89 -1.46
CA MET A 263 5.44 -17.21 -2.41
C MET A 263 4.67 -16.53 -3.55
N VAL A 264 3.61 -17.14 -4.10
CA VAL A 264 2.75 -16.46 -5.09
C VAL A 264 2.20 -15.16 -4.52
N GLY A 265 1.58 -15.21 -3.34
CA GLY A 265 0.99 -14.05 -2.68
C GLY A 265 2.02 -12.96 -2.44
N HIS A 266 3.16 -13.28 -1.84
CA HIS A 266 4.19 -12.29 -1.55
C HIS A 266 4.94 -11.76 -2.77
N MET A 267 5.09 -12.53 -3.85
CA MET A 267 5.61 -12.01 -5.11
C MET A 267 4.65 -11.00 -5.75
N ILE A 268 3.34 -11.28 -5.70
CA ILE A 268 2.33 -10.32 -6.18
C ILE A 268 2.31 -9.07 -5.30
N LEU A 269 2.38 -9.20 -3.96
CA LEU A 269 2.40 -8.07 -3.05
C LEU A 269 3.69 -7.24 -3.15
N SER A 270 4.85 -7.87 -3.35
CA SER A 270 6.14 -7.16 -3.41
C SER A 270 6.50 -6.62 -4.79
N MET A 271 5.98 -7.19 -5.87
CA MET A 271 6.32 -6.78 -7.24
C MET A 271 5.10 -6.38 -8.05
N GLY A 272 4.10 -7.27 -8.13
CA GLY A 272 2.90 -7.04 -8.93
C GLY A 272 2.18 -5.75 -8.53
N VAL A 273 1.53 -5.72 -7.37
CA VAL A 273 0.69 -4.60 -6.92
C VAL A 273 1.47 -3.27 -6.91
N PRO A 274 2.69 -3.21 -6.35
CA PRO A 274 3.54 -2.03 -6.38
C PRO A 274 3.78 -1.45 -7.77
N VAL A 275 4.20 -2.27 -8.74
CA VAL A 275 4.52 -1.80 -10.10
C VAL A 275 3.31 -1.13 -10.73
N PHE A 276 2.13 -1.75 -10.62
CA PHE A 276 0.89 -1.18 -11.15
C PHE A 276 0.49 0.12 -10.44
N TRP A 277 0.64 0.21 -9.12
CA TRP A 277 0.32 1.42 -8.37
C TRP A 277 1.26 2.59 -8.72
N VAL A 278 2.57 2.38 -8.80
CA VAL A 278 3.53 3.46 -9.03
C VAL A 278 3.48 4.00 -10.46
N LEU A 279 3.10 3.16 -11.44
CA LEU A 279 2.81 3.59 -12.82
C LEU A 279 1.50 4.39 -12.93
N GLY A 280 0.59 4.18 -11.96
CA GLY A 280 -0.65 4.93 -11.83
C GLY A 280 -0.48 6.37 -11.35
N GLY A 281 0.67 6.72 -10.79
CA GLY A 281 0.98 8.07 -10.30
C GLY A 281 0.00 8.62 -9.26
N PRO A 282 -0.35 7.87 -8.19
CA PRO A 282 -1.29 8.33 -7.17
C PRO A 282 -0.89 9.66 -6.51
N PHE A 283 0.40 9.91 -6.25
CA PHE A 283 0.80 11.16 -5.61
C PHE A 283 0.63 12.35 -6.54
N THR A 284 0.99 12.20 -7.81
CA THR A 284 0.76 13.20 -8.86
C THR A 284 -0.73 13.51 -9.02
N LEU A 285 -1.58 12.47 -9.01
CA LEU A 285 -3.04 12.64 -9.06
C LEU A 285 -3.51 13.51 -7.91
N TRP A 286 -3.09 13.19 -6.67
CA TRP A 286 -3.55 13.90 -5.49
C TRP A 286 -3.00 15.31 -5.36
N LEU A 287 -1.75 15.55 -5.74
CA LEU A 287 -1.16 16.89 -5.82
C LEU A 287 -1.91 17.79 -6.82
N ALA A 288 -2.38 17.23 -7.93
CA ALA A 288 -3.19 17.94 -8.91
C ALA A 288 -4.66 18.12 -8.44
N ALA A 289 -5.27 17.07 -7.91
CA ALA A 289 -6.69 17.07 -7.57
C ALA A 289 -7.02 17.93 -6.33
N ILE A 290 -6.11 18.02 -5.35
CA ILE A 290 -6.35 18.75 -4.10
C ILE A 290 -5.98 20.23 -4.28
N ASN A 291 -6.87 21.12 -3.85
CA ASN A 291 -6.58 22.55 -3.85
C ASN A 291 -5.52 22.89 -2.79
N PRO A 292 -4.61 23.83 -3.08
CA PRO A 292 -3.74 24.40 -2.07
C PRO A 292 -4.53 24.96 -0.88
N GLY A 293 -3.95 24.87 0.30
CA GLY A 293 -4.45 25.51 1.51
C GLY A 293 -4.39 27.04 1.41
N GLN A 294 -5.11 27.73 2.30
CA GLN A 294 -4.98 29.18 2.41
C GLN A 294 -3.60 29.54 2.99
N PRO A 295 -3.04 30.72 2.66
CA PRO A 295 -1.78 31.18 3.25
C PRO A 295 -1.80 31.07 4.79
N GLY A 296 -0.78 30.44 5.37
CA GLY A 296 -0.69 30.20 6.81
C GLY A 296 -1.56 29.04 7.36
N GLN A 297 -2.32 28.33 6.51
CA GLN A 297 -3.17 27.20 6.89
C GLN A 297 -2.91 25.99 5.98
N PRO A 298 -1.81 25.25 6.18
CA PRO A 298 -1.46 24.12 5.32
C PRO A 298 -2.59 23.08 5.28
N GLY A 299 -2.97 22.68 4.08
CA GLY A 299 -4.00 21.70 3.79
C GLY A 299 -3.43 20.32 3.48
N PRO A 300 -4.30 19.38 3.04
CA PRO A 300 -3.88 18.03 2.71
C PRO A 300 -2.85 17.95 1.57
N ARG A 301 -2.88 18.91 0.63
CA ARG A 301 -1.89 18.99 -0.45
C ARG A 301 -0.50 19.29 0.11
N GLU A 302 -0.37 20.33 0.93
CA GLU A 302 0.91 20.70 1.54
C GLU A 302 1.42 19.60 2.46
N TRP A 303 0.52 18.87 3.14
CA TRP A 303 0.90 17.70 3.93
C TRP A 303 1.45 16.57 3.08
N LEU A 304 0.87 16.33 1.90
CA LEU A 304 1.38 15.36 0.94
C LEU A 304 2.74 15.80 0.38
N GLU A 305 2.89 17.08 0.02
CA GLU A 305 4.18 17.64 -0.43
C GLU A 305 5.27 17.48 0.62
N VAL A 306 4.97 17.73 1.90
CA VAL A 306 5.90 17.52 3.03
C VAL A 306 6.16 16.04 3.28
N ALA A 307 5.14 15.17 3.15
CA ALA A 307 5.31 13.74 3.33
C ALA A 307 6.25 13.16 2.28
N ILE A 308 6.13 13.59 1.02
CA ILE A 308 7.03 13.21 -0.08
C ILE A 308 8.41 13.81 0.18
N ASN A 309 8.50 15.12 0.43
CA ASN A 309 9.77 15.85 0.53
C ASN A 309 10.33 15.91 1.96
N ASN A 310 10.45 14.75 2.62
CA ASN A 310 11.00 14.64 3.99
C ASN A 310 12.38 13.96 4.01
N PRO A 311 13.28 14.28 4.96
CA PRO A 311 14.55 13.57 5.14
C PRO A 311 14.41 12.04 5.27
N VAL A 312 13.35 11.53 5.92
CA VAL A 312 13.13 10.09 6.05
C VAL A 312 12.85 9.45 4.70
N VAL A 313 11.95 10.03 3.90
CA VAL A 313 11.66 9.53 2.55
C VAL A 313 12.91 9.68 1.68
N ARG A 314 13.63 10.80 1.75
CA ARG A 314 14.90 11.00 1.02
C ARG A 314 15.94 9.92 1.34
N PHE A 315 16.03 9.48 2.60
CA PHE A 315 16.91 8.39 3.01
C PHE A 315 16.43 7.04 2.47
N LEU A 316 15.14 6.72 2.62
CA LEU A 316 14.56 5.46 2.16
C LEU A 316 14.57 5.32 0.63
N THR A 317 14.39 6.42 -0.10
CA THR A 317 14.50 6.48 -1.56
C THR A 317 15.95 6.72 -2.04
N HIS A 318 16.95 6.56 -1.17
CA HIS A 318 18.33 6.48 -1.61
C HIS A 318 18.53 5.09 -2.27
N PRO A 319 19.11 4.96 -3.47
CA PRO A 319 19.03 3.72 -4.26
C PRO A 319 19.67 2.54 -3.55
N ALA A 320 20.81 2.75 -2.89
CA ALA A 320 21.44 1.74 -2.06
C ALA A 320 20.53 1.31 -0.90
N VAL A 321 19.94 2.25 -0.16
CA VAL A 321 19.06 1.95 0.99
C VAL A 321 17.79 1.25 0.51
N ASN A 322 17.19 1.73 -0.57
CA ASN A 322 15.97 1.19 -1.16
C ASN A 322 16.18 -0.22 -1.73
N THR A 323 17.33 -0.46 -2.37
CA THR A 323 17.69 -1.77 -2.91
C THR A 323 18.02 -2.74 -1.77
N ILE A 324 18.80 -2.30 -0.77
CA ILE A 324 19.15 -3.11 0.40
C ILE A 324 17.86 -3.50 1.15
N GLN A 325 16.96 -2.56 1.45
CA GLN A 325 15.73 -2.89 2.16
C GLN A 325 14.87 -3.88 1.36
N PHE A 326 14.78 -3.72 0.04
CA PHE A 326 14.00 -4.60 -0.83
C PHE A 326 14.54 -6.03 -0.84
N LEU A 327 15.86 -6.19 -0.92
CA LEU A 327 16.51 -7.50 -0.97
C LEU A 327 16.58 -8.15 0.40
N VAL A 328 17.15 -7.45 1.39
CA VAL A 328 17.51 -8.01 2.70
C VAL A 328 16.29 -8.48 3.47
N VAL A 329 15.11 -7.88 3.26
CA VAL A 329 13.88 -8.33 3.91
C VAL A 329 13.57 -9.81 3.63
N PHE A 330 13.81 -10.28 2.40
CA PHE A 330 13.62 -11.69 2.04
C PHE A 330 14.64 -12.58 2.77
N TYR A 331 15.92 -12.21 2.70
CA TYR A 331 17.00 -12.99 3.30
C TYR A 331 16.85 -13.10 4.82
N ILE A 332 16.53 -11.99 5.51
CA ILE A 332 16.31 -12.03 6.96
C ILE A 332 15.11 -12.91 7.29
N LEU A 333 13.99 -12.74 6.58
CA LEU A 333 12.79 -13.49 6.91
C LEU A 333 13.00 -15.00 6.76
N TYR A 334 13.52 -15.46 5.61
CA TYR A 334 13.54 -16.88 5.26
C TYR A 334 14.84 -17.62 5.58
N LEU A 335 15.97 -16.92 5.78
CA LEU A 335 17.24 -17.57 6.17
C LEU A 335 17.52 -17.48 7.67
N THR A 336 16.59 -16.92 8.44
CA THR A 336 16.64 -16.93 9.90
C THR A 336 15.39 -17.61 10.45
N PRO A 337 15.36 -17.97 11.76
CA PRO A 337 14.16 -18.55 12.38
C PRO A 337 12.93 -17.61 12.43
N LEU A 338 13.03 -16.40 11.89
CA LEU A 338 11.96 -15.41 11.90
C LEU A 338 10.72 -15.91 11.13
N TYR A 339 10.91 -16.66 10.05
CA TYR A 339 9.79 -17.19 9.27
C TYR A 339 8.95 -18.19 10.07
N ASP A 340 9.58 -19.13 10.79
CA ASP A 340 8.89 -20.11 11.63
C ASP A 340 7.96 -19.44 12.66
N VAL A 341 8.44 -18.34 13.25
CA VAL A 341 7.64 -17.54 14.19
C VAL A 341 6.53 -16.77 13.45
N ALA A 342 6.86 -16.13 12.33
CA ALA A 342 5.92 -15.25 11.63
C ALA A 342 4.78 -16.02 10.93
N VAL A 343 5.02 -17.22 10.42
CA VAL A 343 3.99 -18.01 9.75
C VAL A 343 3.04 -18.68 10.74
N SER A 344 3.49 -18.93 11.98
CA SER A 344 2.66 -19.56 13.02
C SER A 344 1.70 -18.58 13.70
N GLU A 345 1.75 -17.30 13.34
CA GLU A 345 0.99 -16.23 13.99
C GLU A 345 0.25 -15.39 12.95
N HIS A 346 -1.04 -15.13 13.16
CA HIS A 346 -1.83 -14.24 12.29
C HIS A 346 -1.21 -12.84 12.19
N ALA A 347 -0.64 -12.36 13.30
CA ALA A 347 0.16 -11.14 13.36
C ALA A 347 1.35 -11.15 12.40
N GLY A 348 2.04 -12.27 12.30
CA GLY A 348 3.18 -12.44 11.41
C GLY A 348 2.76 -12.45 9.95
N HIS A 349 1.68 -13.15 9.59
CA HIS A 349 1.10 -13.08 8.23
C HIS A 349 0.75 -11.65 7.82
N LEU A 350 0.02 -10.92 8.67
CA LEU A 350 -0.35 -9.53 8.41
C LEU A 350 0.90 -8.64 8.26
N THR A 351 1.88 -8.82 9.13
CA THR A 351 3.14 -8.06 9.12
C THR A 351 3.93 -8.32 7.84
N MET A 352 4.07 -9.59 7.43
CA MET A 352 4.72 -9.97 6.17
C MET A 352 4.01 -9.32 4.98
N ASN A 353 2.68 -9.41 4.91
CA ASN A 353 1.91 -8.82 3.80
C ASN A 353 2.12 -7.30 3.70
N ILE A 354 2.04 -6.58 4.83
CA ILE A 354 2.28 -5.12 4.89
C ILE A 354 3.72 -4.81 4.46
N MET A 355 4.68 -5.54 5.01
CA MET A 355 6.11 -5.32 4.77
C MET A 355 6.48 -5.52 3.30
N PHE A 356 6.01 -6.60 2.68
CA PHE A 356 6.27 -6.87 1.26
C PHE A 356 5.61 -5.85 0.35
N LEU A 357 4.34 -5.50 0.63
CA LEU A 357 3.63 -4.47 -0.13
C LEU A 357 4.30 -3.10 -0.03
N TRP A 358 4.72 -2.71 1.18
CA TRP A 358 5.42 -1.46 1.42
C TRP A 358 6.81 -1.44 0.80
N SER A 359 7.59 -2.50 1.00
CA SER A 359 8.96 -2.63 0.50
C SER A 359 9.00 -2.56 -1.03
N GLY A 360 8.08 -3.29 -1.68
CA GLY A 360 7.87 -3.24 -3.11
C GLY A 360 7.46 -1.85 -3.60
N PHE A 361 6.47 -1.23 -2.95
CA PHE A 361 6.03 0.12 -3.31
C PHE A 361 7.19 1.12 -3.25
N MET A 362 7.99 1.12 -2.17
CA MET A 362 9.16 2.00 -2.04
C MET A 362 10.21 1.73 -3.13
N TYR A 363 10.52 0.47 -3.40
CA TYR A 363 11.47 0.08 -4.45
C TYR A 363 11.03 0.59 -5.82
N TYR A 364 9.83 0.22 -6.27
CA TYR A 364 9.35 0.59 -7.60
C TYR A 364 8.98 2.07 -7.74
N TRP A 365 8.61 2.75 -6.65
CA TRP A 365 8.34 4.19 -6.69
C TRP A 365 9.59 4.97 -7.10
N GLU A 366 10.76 4.58 -6.58
CA GLU A 366 12.03 5.23 -6.95
C GLU A 366 12.49 4.84 -8.35
N VAL A 367 12.41 3.55 -8.70
CA VAL A 367 13.00 2.99 -9.94
C VAL A 367 12.17 3.31 -11.19
N ILE A 368 10.85 3.11 -11.14
CA ILE A 368 9.96 3.25 -12.33
C ILE A 368 8.77 4.18 -12.11
N GLY A 369 8.55 4.66 -10.89
CA GLY A 369 7.40 5.48 -10.54
C GLY A 369 7.35 6.79 -11.32
N VAL A 370 6.13 7.22 -11.68
CA VAL A 370 5.88 8.52 -12.34
C VAL A 370 5.69 9.67 -11.35
N ASP A 371 5.59 9.32 -10.06
CA ASP A 371 5.36 10.26 -8.98
C ASP A 371 6.64 10.99 -8.56
N PRO A 372 6.51 12.21 -8.02
CA PRO A 372 7.67 13.00 -7.61
C PRO A 372 8.44 12.30 -6.48
N VAL A 373 9.76 12.39 -6.53
CA VAL A 373 10.68 11.86 -5.52
C VAL A 373 11.56 12.99 -4.97
N PRO A 374 12.09 12.88 -3.73
CA PRO A 374 12.90 13.96 -3.13
C PRO A 374 14.17 14.33 -3.90
N VAL A 375 14.74 13.36 -4.62
CA VAL A 375 15.96 13.53 -5.41
C VAL A 375 15.75 12.80 -6.73
N GLU A 376 15.62 13.56 -7.81
CA GLU A 376 15.54 13.00 -9.16
C GLU A 376 16.89 12.44 -9.59
N ARG A 377 16.85 11.32 -10.31
CA ARG A 377 18.04 10.63 -10.82
C ARG A 377 17.89 10.35 -12.30
N ASN A 378 19.01 10.38 -13.01
CA ASN A 378 19.08 10.02 -14.42
C ASN A 378 18.51 8.59 -14.63
N PRO A 379 17.63 8.38 -15.62
CA PRO A 379 17.14 7.06 -16.04
C PRO A 379 18.21 5.97 -16.11
N MET A 380 19.42 6.27 -16.61
CA MET A 380 20.51 5.28 -16.66
C MET A 380 20.91 4.77 -15.28
N GLY A 381 20.96 5.65 -14.28
CA GLY A 381 21.28 5.27 -12.91
C GLY A 381 20.22 4.36 -12.30
N LYS A 382 18.93 4.65 -12.54
CA LYS A 382 17.81 3.80 -12.10
C LYS A 382 17.86 2.42 -12.76
N GLY A 383 18.16 2.37 -14.07
CA GLY A 383 18.39 1.13 -14.80
C GLY A 383 19.54 0.32 -14.20
N ALA A 384 20.68 0.96 -13.94
CA ALA A 384 21.84 0.29 -13.34
C ALA A 384 21.52 -0.34 -11.96
N TRP A 385 20.77 0.35 -11.10
CA TRP A 385 20.33 -0.20 -9.81
C TRP A 385 19.37 -1.37 -9.97
N LEU A 386 18.40 -1.27 -10.88
CA LEU A 386 17.49 -2.36 -11.19
C LEU A 386 18.27 -3.59 -11.65
N PHE A 387 19.07 -3.47 -12.72
CA PHE A 387 19.87 -4.57 -13.27
C PHE A 387 20.86 -5.14 -12.25
N GLY A 388 21.52 -4.27 -11.48
CA GLY A 388 22.46 -4.68 -10.44
C GLY A 388 21.81 -5.46 -9.31
N SER A 389 20.55 -5.16 -8.97
CA SER A 389 19.80 -5.87 -7.92
C SER A 389 19.24 -7.23 -8.36
N LEU A 390 19.04 -7.46 -9.67
CA LEU A 390 18.40 -8.67 -10.19
C LEU A 390 19.12 -9.97 -9.79
N PRO A 391 20.45 -10.11 -9.93
CA PRO A 391 21.14 -11.33 -9.53
C PRO A 391 20.94 -11.68 -8.05
N PHE A 392 20.93 -10.67 -7.17
CA PHE A 392 20.71 -10.88 -5.74
C PHE A 392 19.28 -11.33 -5.42
N HIS A 393 18.29 -10.80 -6.13
CA HIS A 393 16.92 -11.29 -6.00
C HIS A 393 16.75 -12.70 -6.57
N MET A 394 17.31 -12.97 -7.75
CA MET A 394 17.22 -14.29 -8.38
C MET A 394 17.93 -15.37 -7.54
N TRP A 395 19.08 -15.03 -6.93
CA TRP A 395 19.81 -15.95 -6.06
C TRP A 395 18.98 -16.37 -4.84
N PHE A 396 18.15 -15.47 -4.29
CA PHE A 396 17.26 -15.82 -3.18
C PHE A 396 16.31 -16.98 -3.55
N GLY A 397 15.68 -16.91 -4.72
CA GLY A 397 14.82 -17.99 -5.21
C GLY A 397 15.58 -19.30 -5.42
N VAL A 398 16.78 -19.25 -6.02
CA VAL A 398 17.65 -20.42 -6.20
C VAL A 398 18.06 -21.04 -4.86
N ALA A 399 18.41 -20.21 -3.87
CA ALA A 399 18.76 -20.67 -2.54
C ALA A 399 17.61 -21.46 -1.89
N LEU A 400 16.37 -20.98 -2.04
CA LEU A 400 15.18 -21.71 -1.57
C LEU A 400 14.94 -23.02 -2.34
N MET A 401 15.16 -23.04 -3.66
CA MET A 401 15.04 -24.27 -4.48
C MET A 401 16.06 -25.35 -4.11
N GLN A 402 17.21 -24.95 -3.56
CA GLN A 402 18.29 -25.85 -3.17
C GLN A 402 18.22 -26.24 -1.68
N MET A 403 17.45 -25.50 -0.87
CA MET A 403 17.36 -25.68 0.56
C MET A 403 16.70 -27.03 0.89
N GLN A 404 17.44 -27.89 1.60
CA GLN A 404 16.95 -29.20 2.04
C GLN A 404 16.28 -29.17 3.42
N VAL A 405 16.35 -28.04 4.11
CA VAL A 405 15.63 -27.79 5.37
C VAL A 405 14.25 -27.27 5.02
N ILE A 406 13.21 -27.93 5.52
CA ILE A 406 11.82 -27.49 5.35
C ILE A 406 11.58 -26.33 6.32
N LEU A 407 11.33 -25.15 5.78
CA LEU A 407 10.98 -23.95 6.53
C LEU A 407 9.61 -24.13 7.21
N ALA A 408 9.52 -23.80 8.50
CA ALA A 408 8.29 -23.93 9.29
C ALA A 408 7.66 -25.32 9.26
N TYR A 409 8.50 -26.37 9.32
CA TYR A 409 8.06 -27.76 9.28
C TYR A 409 6.94 -28.07 10.28
N ASP A 410 7.09 -27.64 11.54
CA ASP A 410 6.11 -27.91 12.60
C ASP A 410 4.75 -27.26 12.32
N PHE A 411 4.75 -26.05 11.75
CA PHE A 411 3.53 -25.38 11.35
C PHE A 411 2.83 -26.14 10.22
N TYR A 412 3.52 -26.36 9.10
CA TYR A 412 2.90 -26.98 7.92
C TYR A 412 2.48 -28.44 8.15
N SER A 413 3.25 -29.21 8.92
CA SER A 413 2.94 -30.62 9.20
C SER A 413 1.74 -30.81 10.13
N THR A 414 1.38 -29.80 10.94
CA THR A 414 0.29 -29.89 11.92
C THR A 414 -1.05 -29.35 11.42
N LEU A 415 -1.07 -28.64 10.27
CA LEU A 415 -2.30 -28.10 9.67
C LEU A 415 -3.34 -29.20 9.38
N GLY A 416 -2.91 -30.42 9.02
CA GLY A 416 -3.83 -31.52 8.76
C GLY A 416 -4.70 -31.28 7.51
N LEU A 417 -4.10 -30.77 6.44
CA LEU A 417 -4.77 -30.55 5.15
C LEU A 417 -5.40 -31.87 4.64
N PRO A 418 -6.59 -31.83 4.03
CA PRO A 418 -7.28 -33.03 3.55
C PRO A 418 -6.66 -33.64 2.27
N TRP A 419 -5.63 -33.01 1.71
CA TRP A 419 -4.82 -33.51 0.60
C TRP A 419 -3.36 -33.63 1.03
N HIS A 420 -2.59 -34.46 0.32
CA HIS A 420 -1.18 -34.66 0.61
C HIS A 420 -0.32 -33.53 0.01
N VAL A 421 0.59 -32.98 0.82
CA VAL A 421 1.58 -32.00 0.38
C VAL A 421 2.98 -32.53 0.70
N ASP A 422 3.82 -32.66 -0.33
CA ASP A 422 5.26 -32.83 -0.16
C ASP A 422 5.87 -31.47 0.18
N LEU A 423 6.15 -31.23 1.45
CA LEU A 423 6.58 -29.93 1.96
C LEU A 423 7.91 -29.45 1.35
N LEU A 424 8.85 -30.37 1.11
CA LEU A 424 10.12 -30.00 0.50
C LEU A 424 9.92 -29.62 -0.97
N ARG A 425 9.11 -30.40 -1.70
CA ARG A 425 8.78 -30.06 -3.08
C ARG A 425 8.00 -28.75 -3.18
N ASP A 426 7.05 -28.51 -2.30
CA ASP A 426 6.26 -27.27 -2.24
C ASP A 426 7.16 -26.06 -1.99
N GLN A 427 8.12 -26.17 -1.07
CA GLN A 427 9.15 -25.16 -0.84
C GLN A 427 10.00 -24.89 -2.08
N ASN A 428 10.46 -25.95 -2.76
CA ASN A 428 11.26 -25.82 -3.97
C ASN A 428 10.48 -25.12 -5.09
N VAL A 429 9.19 -25.42 -5.23
CA VAL A 429 8.29 -24.70 -6.15
C VAL A 429 8.16 -23.23 -5.75
N GLY A 430 8.01 -22.93 -4.45
CA GLY A 430 8.03 -21.57 -3.92
C GLY A 430 9.31 -20.80 -4.26
N GLY A 431 10.48 -21.44 -4.14
CA GLY A 431 11.76 -20.86 -4.58
C GLY A 431 11.79 -20.55 -6.08
N GLY A 432 11.25 -21.46 -6.91
CA GLY A 432 11.10 -21.26 -8.35
C GLY A 432 10.17 -20.11 -8.72
N ILE A 433 9.06 -19.94 -7.98
CA ILE A 433 8.13 -18.81 -8.11
C ILE A 433 8.85 -17.50 -7.76
N ALA A 434 9.59 -17.46 -6.65
CA ALA A 434 10.36 -16.29 -6.25
C ALA A 434 11.40 -15.91 -7.31
N TRP A 435 12.11 -16.89 -7.89
CA TRP A 435 13.04 -16.68 -8.98
C TRP A 435 12.37 -16.12 -10.25
N ALA A 436 11.25 -16.71 -10.66
CA ALA A 436 10.54 -16.33 -11.89
C ALA A 436 9.87 -14.95 -11.78
N ALA A 437 9.37 -14.59 -10.60
CA ALA A 437 8.66 -13.32 -10.39
C ALA A 437 9.53 -12.09 -10.67
N GLY A 438 10.84 -12.16 -10.42
CA GLY A 438 11.79 -11.09 -10.72
C GLY A 438 11.85 -10.69 -12.21
N GLN A 439 11.35 -11.54 -13.12
CA GLN A 439 11.28 -11.24 -14.55
C GLN A 439 10.14 -10.27 -14.89
N PHE A 440 9.07 -10.24 -14.10
CA PHE A 440 7.88 -9.45 -14.40
C PHE A 440 8.16 -7.93 -14.48
N PRO A 441 8.82 -7.29 -13.48
CA PRO A 441 9.19 -5.88 -13.58
C PRO A 441 10.18 -5.59 -14.71
N LEU A 442 11.10 -6.53 -14.97
CA LEU A 442 12.08 -6.40 -16.04
C LEU A 442 11.40 -6.30 -17.39
N MET A 443 10.39 -7.13 -17.66
CA MET A 443 9.60 -7.06 -18.90
C MET A 443 8.94 -5.69 -19.09
N ILE A 444 8.41 -5.09 -18.01
CA ILE A 444 7.80 -3.76 -18.06
C ILE A 444 8.83 -2.69 -18.37
N VAL A 445 10.00 -2.74 -17.71
CA VAL A 445 11.08 -1.76 -17.94
C VAL A 445 11.64 -1.88 -19.35
N VAL A 446 11.93 -3.09 -19.80
CA VAL A 446 12.39 -3.33 -21.18
C VAL A 446 11.33 -2.85 -22.18
N GLY A 447 10.06 -3.16 -21.96
CA GLY A 447 8.96 -2.67 -22.77
C GLY A 447 8.89 -1.13 -22.81
N ALA A 448 9.05 -0.47 -21.65
CA ALA A 448 9.05 0.99 -21.55
C ALA A 448 10.24 1.62 -22.29
N VAL A 449 11.44 1.03 -22.18
CA VAL A 449 12.65 1.48 -22.88
C VAL A 449 12.51 1.30 -24.39
N VAL A 450 12.02 0.14 -24.84
CA VAL A 450 11.77 -0.12 -26.28
C VAL A 450 10.76 0.87 -26.83
N LEU A 451 9.67 1.14 -26.10
CA LEU A 451 8.67 2.14 -26.50
C LEU A 451 9.24 3.57 -26.51
N ALA A 452 10.12 3.89 -25.57
CA ALA A 452 10.79 5.19 -25.52
C ALA A 452 11.73 5.36 -26.71
N TRP A 453 12.56 4.36 -27.00
CA TRP A 453 13.47 4.34 -28.14
C TRP A 453 12.72 4.43 -29.47
N TYR A 454 11.66 3.61 -29.66
CA TYR A 454 10.81 3.67 -30.85
C TYR A 454 10.20 5.07 -31.06
N ARG A 455 9.74 5.73 -29.99
CA ARG A 455 9.20 7.09 -30.09
C ARG A 455 10.26 8.13 -30.41
N ASP A 456 11.47 7.96 -29.88
CA ASP A 456 12.58 8.86 -30.15
C ASP A 456 13.07 8.73 -31.59
N ASP A 457 13.21 7.50 -32.07
CA ASP A 457 13.58 7.17 -33.46
C ASP A 457 12.57 7.76 -34.46
N HIS A 458 11.26 7.60 -34.22
CA HIS A 458 10.21 8.23 -35.04
C HIS A 458 10.27 9.77 -35.03
N ARG A 459 10.71 10.39 -33.92
CA ARG A 459 10.88 11.85 -33.85
C ARG A 459 12.11 12.31 -34.62
N GLN A 460 13.23 11.59 -34.48
CA GLN A 460 14.46 11.86 -35.22
C GLN A 460 14.23 11.69 -36.71
N MET A 461 13.58 10.60 -37.14
CA MET A 461 13.23 10.34 -38.53
C MET A 461 12.36 11.46 -39.13
N ARG A 462 11.31 11.90 -38.43
CA ARG A 462 10.49 13.05 -38.90
C ARG A 462 11.27 14.34 -39.00
N THR A 463 12.23 14.55 -38.11
CA THR A 463 13.08 15.76 -38.13
C THR A 463 14.04 15.70 -39.31
N TYR A 464 14.60 14.51 -39.58
CA TYR A 464 15.44 14.23 -40.72
C TYR A 464 14.68 14.40 -42.05
N ASP A 465 13.53 13.74 -42.20
CA ASP A 465 12.66 13.86 -43.40
C ASP A 465 12.28 15.31 -43.67
N LYS A 466 11.90 16.06 -42.62
CA LYS A 466 11.54 17.47 -42.76
C LYS A 466 12.73 18.33 -43.22
N ARG A 467 13.93 18.06 -42.69
CA ARG A 467 15.14 18.79 -43.09
C ARG A 467 15.53 18.43 -44.53
N ALA A 468 15.46 17.15 -44.89
CA ALA A 468 15.67 16.65 -46.24
C ALA A 468 14.75 17.34 -47.26
N ASP A 469 13.45 17.46 -46.95
CA ASP A 469 12.47 18.19 -47.78
C ASP A 469 12.78 19.70 -47.89
N GLU A 470 13.26 20.32 -46.80
CA GLU A 470 13.58 21.75 -46.75
C GLU A 470 14.90 22.09 -47.48
N THR A 471 15.88 21.17 -47.49
CA THR A 471 17.22 21.37 -48.05
C THR A 471 17.47 20.61 -49.35
N ASP A 472 16.45 20.01 -49.96
CA ASP A 472 16.57 19.19 -51.19
C ASP A 472 17.68 18.13 -51.08
N ASP A 473 17.68 17.37 -49.98
CA ASP A 473 18.65 16.30 -49.70
C ASP A 473 20.14 16.74 -49.63
N GLU A 474 20.44 18.01 -49.34
CA GLU A 474 21.81 18.53 -49.22
C GLU A 474 22.72 17.68 -48.31
N ASP A 475 22.22 17.22 -47.15
CA ASP A 475 22.96 16.37 -46.22
C ASP A 475 23.34 15.01 -46.86
N MET A 476 22.45 14.43 -47.68
CA MET A 476 22.73 13.19 -48.42
C MET A 476 23.73 13.43 -49.57
N ALA A 477 23.62 14.56 -50.27
CA ALA A 477 24.55 14.94 -51.32
C ALA A 477 25.97 15.14 -50.77
N ALA A 478 26.11 15.84 -49.65
CA ALA A 478 27.37 16.03 -48.94
C ALA A 478 27.97 14.70 -48.45
N TYR A 479 27.13 13.81 -47.91
CA TYR A 479 27.56 12.48 -47.49
C TYR A 479 28.07 11.62 -48.65
N ASN A 480 27.37 11.64 -49.80
CA ASN A 480 27.79 10.93 -51.00
C ASN A 480 29.10 11.49 -51.58
N ALA A 481 29.28 12.81 -51.55
CA ALA A 481 30.54 13.45 -51.95
C ALA A 481 31.72 13.00 -51.07
N MET A 482 31.51 12.98 -49.75
CA MET A 482 32.50 12.47 -48.80
C MET A 482 32.85 10.99 -49.05
N LEU A 483 31.85 10.12 -49.29
CA LEU A 483 32.11 8.71 -49.62
C LEU A 483 32.87 8.56 -50.95
N ALA A 484 32.60 9.41 -51.95
CA ALA A 484 33.32 9.41 -53.20
C ALA A 484 34.80 9.80 -53.00
N GLN A 485 35.09 10.77 -52.14
CA GLN A 485 36.45 11.17 -51.76
C GLN A 485 37.20 10.01 -51.07
N ILE A 486 36.57 9.34 -50.10
CA ILE A 486 37.15 8.17 -49.43
C ILE A 486 37.46 7.05 -50.43
N ASN A 487 36.53 6.77 -51.35
CA ASN A 487 36.69 5.70 -52.34
C ASN A 487 37.76 6.06 -53.41
N ALA A 488 37.98 7.35 -53.67
CA ALA A 488 39.08 7.85 -54.49
C ALA A 488 40.45 7.79 -53.77
N GLY A 489 40.49 7.37 -52.50
CA GLY A 489 41.71 7.24 -51.71
C GLY A 489 42.14 8.52 -51.00
N GLU A 490 41.27 9.54 -50.92
CA GLU A 490 41.55 10.77 -50.16
C GLU A 490 41.39 10.52 -48.65
N ASN A 491 42.43 10.84 -47.88
CA ASN A 491 42.45 10.63 -46.44
C ASN A 491 41.84 11.85 -45.72
N LEU A 492 40.51 11.89 -45.66
CA LEU A 492 39.73 12.99 -45.05
C LEU A 492 40.17 13.40 -43.63
N PHE A 493 40.69 12.45 -42.85
CA PHE A 493 41.20 12.72 -41.51
C PHE A 493 42.41 13.65 -41.53
N GLU A 494 43.27 13.51 -42.55
CA GLU A 494 44.49 14.29 -42.70
C GLU A 494 44.18 15.73 -43.12
N GLU A 495 43.18 15.93 -43.99
CA GLU A 495 42.70 17.27 -44.38
C GLU A 495 41.99 18.01 -43.25
N TYR A 496 41.15 17.33 -42.46
CA TYR A 496 40.48 17.94 -41.31
C TYR A 496 41.50 18.45 -40.27
N TYR A 497 42.50 17.63 -39.93
CA TYR A 497 43.57 18.05 -39.03
C TYR A 497 44.51 19.10 -39.66
N ALA A 498 44.70 19.09 -40.98
CA ALA A 498 45.49 20.11 -41.67
C ALA A 498 44.78 21.49 -41.71
N GLN A 499 43.45 21.52 -41.83
CA GLN A 499 42.66 22.76 -41.76
C GLN A 499 42.63 23.35 -40.35
N ASP A 500 42.47 22.51 -39.31
CA ASP A 500 42.47 22.96 -37.91
C ASP A 500 43.86 23.50 -37.48
N MET A 501 44.94 22.93 -38.03
CA MET A 501 46.31 23.43 -37.84
C MET A 501 46.60 24.74 -38.60
N ARG A 502 46.01 24.96 -39.79
CA ARG A 502 46.12 26.25 -40.50
C ARG A 502 45.34 27.36 -39.81
N GLY A 503 44.12 27.07 -39.34
CA GLY A 503 43.29 28.04 -38.61
C GLY A 503 43.92 28.52 -37.28
N ARG A 504 44.73 27.68 -36.63
CA ARG A 504 45.52 28.06 -35.45
C ARG A 504 46.68 29.01 -35.76
N ASN A 505 47.34 28.86 -36.91
CA ASN A 505 48.44 29.76 -37.29
C ASN A 505 47.95 31.16 -37.69
N ASP A 506 46.77 31.29 -38.30
CA ASP A 506 46.21 32.59 -38.69
C ASP A 506 45.65 33.38 -37.47
N SER A 507 45.44 32.71 -36.34
CA SER A 507 45.02 33.35 -35.07
C SER A 507 46.19 33.81 -34.18
N ALA A 508 47.43 33.56 -34.60
CA ALA A 508 48.64 33.83 -33.84
C ALA A 508 49.53 34.94 -34.44
N THR A 509 49.04 35.71 -35.41
CA THR A 509 49.71 36.90 -35.97
C THR A 509 49.00 38.20 -35.66
#